data_AF-A0A7X8MF04-F1
#
_entry.id   AF-A0A7X8MF04-F1
#
_cell.length_a   1.000
_cell.length_b   1.000
_cell.length_c   1.000
_cell.angle_alpha   90.00
_cell.angle_beta   90.00
_cell.angle_gamma   90.00
#
_symmetry.space_group_name_H-M   'P 1'
#
loop_
_entity.id
_entity.type
_entity.pdbx_description
1 polymer ?
#
loop_
_entity_poly.entity_id
_entity_poly.type
_entity_poly.pdbx_seq_one_letter_code
_entity_poly.pdbx_strand_id
1 'polypeptide(L)'
;LEVMAAQVAQMTTACCQENIQVDSIVITFGGIKDITKRVKLLTEQKDLQYLIIYNAKQIADNESEYMNFKRDMQDWYNLKVVCYR
;
A
#
# COMPACT_ATOMS: atom_id res chain seq x y z
N LEU A 1 18.75 -1.04 -2.20
CA LEU A 1 18.58 -0.02 -1.14
C LEU A 1 18.22 1.33 -1.74
N GLU A 2 19.06 1.91 -2.62
CA GLU A 2 18.81 3.23 -3.24
C GLU A 2 17.46 3.33 -3.96
N VAL A 3 17.11 2.33 -4.78
CA VAL A 3 15.82 2.29 -5.49
C VAL A 3 14.63 2.33 -4.52
N MET A 4 14.70 1.59 -3.41
CA MET A 4 13.61 1.51 -2.42
C MET A 4 13.47 2.84 -1.66
N ALA A 5 14.61 3.45 -1.27
CA ALA A 5 14.61 4.75 -0.64
C ALA A 5 14.02 5.83 -1.56
N ALA A 6 14.34 5.79 -2.85
CA ALA A 6 13.76 6.69 -3.84
C ALA A 6 12.24 6.50 -3.99
N GLN A 7 11.75 5.25 -4.03
CA GLN A 7 10.32 4.95 -4.11
C GLN A 7 9.56 5.45 -2.88
N VAL A 8 10.10 5.22 -1.68
CA VAL A 8 9.53 5.73 -0.43
C VAL A 8 9.51 7.27 -0.44
N ALA A 9 10.61 7.92 -0.83
CA ALA A 9 10.67 9.38 -0.91
C ALA A 9 9.63 9.96 -1.90
N GLN A 10 9.45 9.32 -3.06
CA GLN A 10 8.44 9.72 -4.05
C GLN A 10 7.01 9.61 -3.51
N MET A 11 6.66 8.46 -2.91
CA MET A 11 5.32 8.27 -2.34
C MET A 11 5.06 9.23 -1.17
N THR A 12 5.99 9.34 -0.22
CA THR A 12 5.82 10.24 0.94
C THR A 12 5.76 11.71 0.53
N THR A 13 6.49 12.13 -0.50
CA THR A 13 6.37 13.48 -1.08
C THR A 13 4.99 13.71 -1.68
N ALA A 14 4.45 12.73 -2.42
CA ALA A 14 3.09 12.81 -2.97
C ALA A 14 2.03 12.88 -1.86
N CYS A 15 2.18 12.10 -0.77
CA CYS A 15 1.30 12.21 0.40
C CYS A 15 1.32 13.63 0.99
N CYS A 16 2.49 14.25 1.10
CA CYS A 16 2.63 15.61 1.60
C CYS A 16 1.88 16.62 0.73
N GLN A 17 1.95 16.48 -0.59
CA GLN A 17 1.25 17.35 -1.55
C GLN A 17 -0.28 17.23 -1.43
N GLU A 18 -0.77 16.02 -1.16
CA GLU A 18 -2.20 15.72 -0.98
C GLU A 18 -2.68 15.89 0.47
N ASN A 19 -1.82 16.40 1.36
CA ASN A 19 -2.11 16.56 2.79
C ASN A 19 -2.53 15.25 3.50
N ILE A 20 -1.97 14.12 3.05
CA ILE A 20 -2.15 12.79 3.63
C ILE A 20 -1.01 12.54 4.62
N GLN A 21 -1.36 12.27 5.88
CA GLN A 21 -0.37 11.92 6.90
C GLN A 21 0.11 10.47 6.71
N VAL A 22 1.43 10.30 6.58
CA VAL A 22 2.07 8.98 6.55
C VAL A 22 2.28 8.49 7.97
N ASP A 23 1.52 7.48 8.38
CA ASP A 23 1.63 6.86 9.71
C ASP A 23 2.63 5.69 9.74
N SER A 24 2.63 4.84 8.71
CA SER A 24 3.44 3.61 8.66
C SER A 24 4.02 3.39 7.27
N ILE A 25 5.27 2.93 7.20
CA ILE A 25 5.94 2.53 5.96
C ILE A 25 6.17 1.02 6.01
N VAL A 26 5.68 0.31 5.00
CA VAL A 26 5.87 -1.14 4.83
C VAL A 26 6.79 -1.36 3.64
N ILE A 27 7.91 -2.04 3.91
CA ILE A 27 8.85 -2.49 2.88
C ILE A 27 8.83 -4.02 2.88
N THR A 28 8.51 -4.61 1.73
CA THR A 28 8.45 -6.06 1.54
C THR A 28 8.94 -6.44 0.15
N PHE A 29 9.45 -7.67 0.02
CA PHE A 29 9.79 -8.31 -1.25
C PHE A 29 8.77 -9.39 -1.65
N GLY A 30 7.72 -9.54 -0.85
CA GLY A 30 6.61 -10.46 -1.10
C GLY A 30 5.48 -9.82 -1.92
N GLY A 31 4.51 -10.63 -2.32
CA GLY A 31 3.35 -10.19 -3.09
C GLY A 31 2.16 -9.78 -2.21
N ILE A 32 0.97 -9.78 -2.81
CA ILE A 32 -0.29 -9.43 -2.13
C ILE A 32 -0.48 -10.13 -0.78
N LYS A 33 -0.16 -11.44 -0.67
CA LYS A 33 -0.36 -12.19 0.57
C LYS A 33 0.43 -11.61 1.75
N ASP A 34 1.69 -11.24 1.50
CA ASP A 34 2.58 -10.66 2.53
C ASP A 34 2.10 -9.27 2.94
N ILE A 35 1.65 -8.48 1.95
CA ILE A 35 1.09 -7.14 2.18
C ILE A 35 -0.19 -7.23 3.00
N THR A 36 -1.14 -8.09 2.62
CA THR A 36 -2.39 -8.29 3.35
C THR A 36 -2.14 -8.70 4.81
N LYS A 37 -1.17 -9.60 5.06
CA LYS A 37 -0.82 -10.00 6.41
C LYS A 37 -0.28 -8.83 7.23
N ARG A 38 0.51 -7.94 6.62
CA ARG A 38 1.05 -6.76 7.29
C ARG A 38 -0.02 -5.69 7.52
N VAL A 39 -0.89 -5.47 6.55
CA VAL A 39 -2.02 -4.54 6.63
C VAL A 39 -2.95 -4.95 7.77
N LYS A 40 -3.33 -6.24 7.85
CA LYS A 40 -4.18 -6.75 8.93
C LYS A 40 -3.65 -6.36 10.32
N LEU A 41 -2.35 -6.59 10.56
CA LEU A 41 -1.72 -6.26 11.85
C LEU A 41 -1.72 -4.75 12.14
N LEU A 42 -1.59 -3.93 11.10
CA LEU A 42 -1.62 -2.47 11.25
C LEU A 42 -3.03 -1.96 11.55
N THR A 43 -4.04 -2.49 10.86
CA THR A 43 -5.45 -2.09 11.05
C THR A 43 -6.04 -2.56 12.38
N GLU A 44 -5.45 -3.58 13.00
CA GLU A 44 -5.79 -3.98 14.39
C GLU A 44 -5.33 -2.95 15.43
N GLN A 45 -4.36 -2.08 15.09
CA GLN A 45 -3.71 -1.15 16.02
C GLN A 45 -3.98 0.32 15.69
N LYS A 46 -4.35 0.60 14.44
CA LYS A 46 -4.39 1.95 13.89
C LYS A 46 -5.62 2.12 13.00
N ASP A 47 -6.23 3.29 13.10
CA ASP A 47 -7.29 3.70 12.17
C ASP A 47 -6.65 4.28 10.91
N LEU A 48 -6.63 3.50 9.84
CA LEU A 48 -5.99 3.82 8.57
C LEU A 48 -7.06 3.93 7.48
N GLN A 49 -6.95 4.97 6.64
CA GLN A 49 -7.91 5.20 5.55
C GLN A 49 -7.33 4.83 4.17
N TYR A 50 -6.00 4.85 4.03
CA TYR A 50 -5.31 4.70 2.75
C TYR A 50 -4.23 3.64 2.84
N LEU A 51 -4.13 2.83 1.78
CA LEU A 51 -2.96 2.01 1.49
C LEU A 51 -2.34 2.51 0.18
N ILE A 52 -1.18 3.16 0.28
CA ILE A 52 -0.49 3.71 -0.88
C ILE A 52 0.61 2.71 -1.28
N ILE A 53 0.53 2.22 -2.51
CA ILE A 53 1.52 1.30 -3.09
C ILE A 53 2.27 1.99 -4.22
N TYR A 54 3.52 1.61 -4.42
CA TYR A 54 4.35 2.23 -5.44
C TYR A 54 3.88 1.86 -6.85
N ASN A 55 3.72 0.56 -7.15
CA ASN A 55 3.23 0.08 -8.43
C ASN A 55 2.49 -1.27 -8.27
N ALA A 56 1.35 -1.44 -8.95
CA ALA A 56 0.56 -2.67 -8.90
C ALA A 56 1.33 -3.92 -9.36
N LYS A 57 2.20 -3.78 -10.37
CA LYS A 57 3.02 -4.89 -10.93
C LYS A 57 4.08 -5.40 -9.96
N GLN A 58 4.36 -4.68 -8.88
CA GLN A 58 5.31 -5.13 -7.86
C GLN A 58 4.65 -6.08 -6.85
N ILE A 59 3.33 -6.13 -6.80
CA ILE A 59 2.59 -6.86 -5.76
C ILE A 59 1.66 -7.94 -6.32
N ALA A 60 1.28 -7.81 -7.60
CA ALA A 60 0.34 -8.68 -8.29
C ALA A 60 0.94 -9.13 -9.63
N ASP A 61 0.66 -10.37 -10.01
CA ASP A 61 1.10 -10.97 -11.27
C ASP A 61 0.27 -10.47 -12.45
N ASN A 62 -0.97 -10.04 -12.19
CA ASN A 62 -1.89 -9.56 -13.21
C ASN A 62 -2.92 -8.55 -12.66
N GLU A 63 -3.63 -7.89 -13.57
CA GLU A 63 -4.60 -6.85 -13.22
C GLU A 63 -5.80 -7.39 -12.44
N SER A 64 -6.28 -8.59 -12.75
CA SER A 64 -7.41 -9.21 -12.04
C SER A 64 -7.07 -9.46 -10.57
N GLU A 65 -5.87 -9.98 -10.31
CA GLU A 65 -5.37 -10.20 -8.96
C GLU A 65 -5.26 -8.87 -8.19
N TYR A 66 -4.72 -7.83 -8.82
CA TYR A 66 -4.64 -6.50 -8.22
C TYR A 66 -6.03 -5.91 -7.91
N MET A 67 -6.99 -6.05 -8.82
CA MET A 67 -8.36 -5.53 -8.62
C MET A 67 -9.10 -6.28 -7.51
N ASN A 68 -8.90 -7.59 -7.39
CA ASN A 68 -9.42 -8.37 -6.26
C ASN A 68 -8.79 -7.89 -4.95
N PHE A 69 -7.47 -7.69 -4.92
CA PHE A 69 -6.79 -7.14 -3.75
C PHE A 69 -7.35 -5.78 -3.32
N LYS A 70 -7.59 -4.85 -4.26
CA LYS A 70 -8.21 -3.56 -3.93
C LYS A 70 -9.59 -3.72 -3.30
N ARG A 71 -10.39 -4.65 -3.82
CA ARG A 71 -11.72 -4.94 -3.29
C ARG A 71 -11.62 -5.51 -1.88
N ASP A 72 -10.76 -6.50 -1.66
CA ASP A 72 -10.56 -7.10 -0.34
C ASP A 72 -10.07 -6.08 0.69
N MET A 73 -9.17 -5.16 0.31
CA MET A 73 -8.70 -4.08 1.18
C MET A 73 -9.84 -3.13 1.60
N GLN A 74 -10.74 -2.81 0.66
CA GLN A 74 -11.90 -1.97 0.94
C GLN A 74 -12.94 -2.70 1.79
N ASP A 75 -13.29 -3.93 1.43
CA ASP A 75 -14.40 -4.68 2.03
C ASP A 75 -14.06 -5.17 3.44
N TRP A 76 -12.81 -5.56 3.69
CA TRP A 76 -12.41 -6.17 4.97
C TRP A 76 -11.73 -5.20 5.93
N TYR A 77 -11.08 -4.17 5.40
CA TYR A 77 -10.27 -3.25 6.20
C TYR A 77 -10.67 -1.79 6.05
N ASN A 78 -11.69 -1.48 5.23
CA ASN A 78 -12.12 -0.11 4.91
C ASN A 78 -10.98 0.77 4.37
N LEU A 79 -10.01 0.17 3.67
CA LEU A 79 -8.84 0.85 3.13
C LEU A 79 -9.02 1.19 1.65
N LYS A 80 -8.79 2.46 1.31
CA LYS A 80 -8.66 2.89 -0.09
C LYS A 80 -7.25 2.64 -0.59
N VAL A 81 -7.11 1.68 -1.51
CA VAL A 81 -5.83 1.40 -2.17
C VAL A 81 -5.55 2.39 -3.30
N VAL A 82 -4.42 3.09 -3.22
CA VAL A 82 -3.96 4.07 -4.21
C VAL A 82 -2.62 3.60 -4.80
N CYS A 83 -2.55 3.55 -6.12
CA CYS A 83 -1.32 3.24 -6.85
C CYS A 83 -0.62 4.54 -7.24
N TYR A 84 0.65 4.69 -6.88
CA TYR A 84 1.42 5.89 -7.23
C TYR A 84 1.90 5.88 -8.69
N ARG A 85 2.35 4.72 -9.22
CA ARG A 85 2.81 4.53 -10.61
C ARG A 85 2.18 3.33 -11.29
#